data_AF-W9WD97-F1
#
_entry.id   AF-W9WD97-F1
#
_cell.length_a   1.000
_cell.length_b   1.000
_cell.length_c   1.000
_cell.angle_alpha   90.00
_cell.angle_beta   90.00
_cell.angle_gamma   90.00
#
_symmetry.space_group_name_H-M   'P 1'
#
loop_
_entity.id
_entity.type
_entity.pdbx_description
1 polymer ?
#
loop_
_entity_poly.entity_id
_entity_poly.type
_entity_poly.pdbx_seq_one_letter_code
_entity_poly.pdbx_strand_id
1 'polypeptide(L)'
;MAQLEKKTVETKRSLTYTYYISPKSKADSSKPALFFIHGFPDNARMWSEVIDQLSDPPCQIIVPDCLGYAGTSKPTDVSMYKWSGQCVDLLEILQAEDIKKVIIIGHDWGAMLAQRFYNRHPEMVSGVILCNISYRPPSGEQFDLDDFNAITKERFGYPLYQYWYFFTSPDGYQIIDNNLERFWEVLHGAEPDWMKKMFAGKDAMTTYMSGNERVPLKSYAKEPKWRDDFMHRFSKDSFQGPTNWYKAHSSNVQWEDDKSIPKENHVVNVPFFHWVHRRQRGSN
;
A
#
# COMPACT_ATOMS: atom_id res chain seq x y z
N MET A 1 4.95 -17.55 2.81
CA MET A 1 4.02 -17.36 3.97
C MET A 1 3.82 -18.61 4.82
N ALA A 2 3.91 -19.84 4.28
CA ALA A 2 3.63 -21.07 5.04
C ALA A 2 4.51 -21.28 6.29
N GLN A 3 5.65 -20.56 6.37
CA GLN A 3 6.57 -20.59 7.51
C GLN A 3 6.36 -19.43 8.50
N LEU A 4 5.45 -18.49 8.22
CA LEU A 4 5.15 -17.38 9.12
C LEU A 4 3.96 -17.72 10.01
N GLU A 5 4.10 -17.42 11.30
CA GLU A 5 3.02 -17.51 12.27
C GLU A 5 2.09 -16.31 12.11
N LYS A 6 0.78 -16.55 12.00
CA LYS A 6 -0.23 -15.49 12.03
C LYS A 6 -0.52 -15.11 13.47
N LYS A 7 -0.42 -13.82 13.78
CA LYS A 7 -0.73 -13.25 15.10
C LYS A 7 -1.63 -12.03 14.97
N THR A 8 -2.19 -11.60 16.10
CA THR A 8 -2.96 -10.35 16.21
C THR A 8 -2.46 -9.51 17.37
N VAL A 9 -2.67 -8.20 17.28
CA VAL A 9 -2.48 -7.26 18.40
C VAL A 9 -3.65 -6.29 18.44
N GLU A 10 -4.15 -6.01 19.65
CA GLU A 10 -5.07 -4.91 19.90
C GLU A 10 -4.28 -3.65 20.21
N THR A 11 -4.46 -2.63 19.40
CA THR A 11 -3.76 -1.36 19.57
C THR A 11 -4.44 -0.46 20.60
N LYS A 12 -3.71 0.52 21.13
CA LYS A 12 -4.28 1.56 22.01
C LYS A 12 -5.36 2.41 21.32
N ARG A 13 -5.44 2.35 19.99
CA ARG A 13 -6.49 2.99 19.18
C ARG A 13 -7.74 2.12 19.02
N SER A 14 -7.83 1.02 19.76
CA SER A 14 -8.94 0.05 19.70
C SER A 14 -9.09 -0.58 18.31
N LEU A 15 -7.97 -0.87 17.66
CA LEU A 15 -7.90 -1.55 16.37
C LEU A 15 -7.17 -2.87 16.52
N THR A 16 -7.75 -3.94 15.99
CA THR A 16 -7.11 -5.24 15.80
C THR A 16 -6.23 -5.18 14.55
N TYR A 17 -4.94 -5.44 14.69
CA TYR A 17 -4.05 -5.68 13.55
C TYR A 17 -3.73 -7.16 13.43
N THR A 18 -3.89 -7.69 12.21
CA THR A 18 -3.35 -9.00 11.85
C THR A 18 -1.96 -8.82 11.24
N TYR A 19 -1.01 -9.65 11.66
CA TYR A 19 0.33 -9.69 11.09
C TYR A 19 0.89 -11.10 11.09
N TYR A 20 1.94 -11.29 10.30
CA TYR A 20 2.62 -12.56 10.13
C TYR A 20 4.09 -12.40 10.49
N ILE A 21 4.63 -13.31 11.28
CA ILE A 21 6.00 -13.22 11.80
C ILE A 21 6.78 -14.53 11.65
N SER A 22 8.08 -14.44 11.34
CA SER A 22 8.95 -15.61 11.29
C SER A 22 9.37 -16.07 12.70
N PRO A 23 9.66 -17.37 12.91
CA PRO A 23 10.13 -17.87 14.19
C PRO A 23 11.35 -17.14 14.75
N LYS A 24 11.35 -16.84 16.07
CA LYS A 24 12.48 -16.20 16.77
C LYS A 24 13.76 -17.06 16.76
N SER A 25 13.64 -18.38 16.72
CA SER A 25 14.77 -19.32 16.87
C SER A 25 15.86 -19.21 15.80
N LYS A 26 15.56 -18.56 14.66
CA LYS A 26 16.51 -18.36 13.57
C LYS A 26 17.10 -16.94 13.51
N ALA A 27 16.65 -16.02 14.38
CA ALA A 27 17.01 -14.62 14.32
C ALA A 27 18.13 -14.25 15.30
N ASP A 28 19.11 -13.50 14.83
CA ASP A 28 20.09 -12.80 15.66
C ASP A 28 19.47 -11.50 16.14
N SER A 29 19.28 -11.35 17.45
CA SER A 29 18.66 -10.18 18.08
C SER A 29 19.46 -8.88 17.90
N SER A 30 20.72 -8.97 17.46
CA SER A 30 21.54 -7.80 17.08
C SER A 30 21.24 -7.29 15.67
N LYS A 31 20.53 -8.06 14.83
CA LYS A 31 20.16 -7.67 13.47
C LYS A 31 18.81 -6.99 13.43
N PRO A 32 18.64 -5.95 12.59
CA PRO A 32 17.32 -5.35 12.39
C PRO A 32 16.37 -6.36 11.74
N ALA A 33 15.10 -6.37 12.16
CA ALA A 33 14.06 -7.17 11.51
C ALA A 33 13.69 -6.59 10.14
N LEU A 34 13.21 -7.44 9.23
CA LEU A 34 12.62 -7.00 7.95
C LEU A 34 11.13 -6.76 8.15
N PHE A 35 10.68 -5.53 7.89
CA PHE A 35 9.30 -5.12 8.14
C PHE A 35 8.61 -4.71 6.83
N PHE A 36 7.74 -5.57 6.32
CA PHE A 36 7.15 -5.47 4.98
C PHE A 36 5.74 -4.87 5.01
N ILE A 37 5.56 -3.73 4.34
CA ILE A 37 4.31 -2.97 4.30
C ILE A 37 3.73 -3.01 2.87
N HIS A 38 2.57 -3.64 2.71
CA HIS A 38 1.91 -3.77 1.41
C HIS A 38 1.16 -2.48 1.00
N GLY A 39 0.73 -2.41 -0.26
CA GLY A 39 -0.03 -1.29 -0.81
C GLY A 39 -1.46 -1.66 -1.22
N PHE A 40 -2.05 -0.88 -2.11
CA PHE A 40 -3.41 -1.08 -2.61
C PHE A 40 -3.42 -1.93 -3.91
N PRO A 41 -4.40 -2.83 -4.11
CA PRO A 41 -5.37 -3.38 -3.17
C PRO A 41 -4.91 -4.75 -2.62
N ASP A 42 -3.66 -4.81 -2.17
CA ASP A 42 -2.97 -6.03 -1.73
C ASP A 42 -3.27 -6.35 -0.25
N ASN A 43 -2.56 -7.35 0.27
CA ASN A 43 -2.50 -7.72 1.69
C ASN A 43 -1.10 -8.27 2.00
N ALA A 44 -0.85 -8.73 3.22
CA ALA A 44 0.44 -9.32 3.63
C ALA A 44 0.94 -10.45 2.69
N ARG A 45 0.03 -11.21 2.07
CA ARG A 45 0.37 -12.35 1.20
C ARG A 45 1.13 -11.93 -0.07
N MET A 46 1.04 -10.67 -0.50
CA MET A 46 1.79 -10.20 -1.67
C MET A 46 3.30 -10.43 -1.55
N TRP A 47 3.82 -10.45 -0.31
CA TRP A 47 5.23 -10.64 -0.02
C TRP A 47 5.67 -12.10 0.02
N SER A 48 4.74 -13.06 -0.16
CA SER A 48 5.02 -14.49 -0.06
C SER A 48 6.20 -14.93 -0.93
N GLU A 49 6.15 -14.65 -2.23
CA GLU A 49 7.20 -15.06 -3.17
C GLU A 49 8.53 -14.34 -2.95
N VAL A 50 8.49 -13.11 -2.41
CA VAL A 50 9.70 -12.36 -2.05
C VAL A 50 10.36 -13.00 -0.83
N ILE A 51 9.58 -13.30 0.21
CA ILE A 51 10.06 -13.88 1.45
C ILE A 51 10.62 -15.28 1.21
N ASP A 52 9.95 -16.09 0.39
CA ASP A 52 10.39 -17.44 0.07
C ASP A 52 11.76 -17.45 -0.66
N GLN A 53 12.16 -16.33 -1.29
CA GLN A 53 13.47 -16.15 -1.95
C GLN A 53 14.59 -15.63 -1.04
N LEU A 54 14.28 -15.14 0.18
CA LEU A 54 15.28 -14.53 1.07
C LEU A 54 16.25 -15.52 1.73
N SER A 55 16.13 -16.82 1.44
CA SER A 55 17.09 -17.86 1.88
C SER A 55 17.31 -17.90 3.41
N ASP A 56 16.25 -17.79 4.20
CA ASP A 56 16.27 -17.81 5.67
C ASP A 56 17.28 -16.81 6.29
N PRO A 57 17.02 -15.49 6.19
CA PRO A 57 17.96 -14.50 6.71
C PRO A 57 18.04 -14.58 8.25
N PRO A 58 19.18 -14.19 8.86
CA PRO A 58 19.38 -14.24 10.31
C PRO A 58 18.65 -13.10 11.06
N CYS A 59 17.48 -12.70 10.60
CA CYS A 59 16.66 -11.63 11.17
C CYS A 59 15.19 -12.03 11.13
N GLN A 60 14.38 -11.49 12.04
CA GLN A 60 12.94 -11.72 11.99
C GLN A 60 12.31 -11.01 10.79
N ILE A 61 11.30 -11.64 10.20
CA ILE A 61 10.46 -11.08 9.14
C ILE A 61 9.08 -10.82 9.73
N ILE A 62 8.56 -9.60 9.54
CA ILE A 62 7.26 -9.17 10.04
C ILE A 62 6.47 -8.55 8.89
N VAL A 63 5.24 -9.01 8.70
CA VAL A 63 4.39 -8.63 7.56
C VAL A 63 2.96 -8.36 8.06
N PRO A 64 2.60 -7.12 8.38
CA PRO A 64 1.24 -6.76 8.76
C PRO A 64 0.29 -6.69 7.56
N ASP A 65 -0.97 -7.02 7.79
CA ASP A 65 -2.08 -6.49 7.00
C ASP A 65 -2.32 -5.03 7.45
N CYS A 66 -2.30 -4.10 6.51
CA CYS A 66 -2.46 -2.67 6.78
C CYS A 66 -3.91 -2.31 7.15
N LEU A 67 -4.11 -1.13 7.76
CA LEU A 67 -5.44 -0.64 8.13
C LEU A 67 -6.40 -0.66 6.94
N GLY A 68 -7.59 -1.22 7.13
CA GLY A 68 -8.58 -1.35 6.05
C GLY A 68 -8.48 -2.65 5.25
N TYR A 69 -7.54 -3.55 5.54
CA TYR A 69 -7.33 -4.77 4.75
C TYR A 69 -7.43 -6.05 5.57
N ALA A 70 -7.98 -7.10 4.93
CA ALA A 70 -7.92 -8.49 5.37
C ALA A 70 -8.23 -8.69 6.87
N GLY A 71 -7.30 -9.23 7.66
CA GLY A 71 -7.53 -9.50 9.08
C GLY A 71 -7.43 -8.28 10.01
N THR A 72 -7.09 -7.11 9.48
CA THR A 72 -6.93 -5.86 10.25
C THR A 72 -8.23 -5.06 10.24
N SER A 73 -8.47 -4.30 11.32
CA SER A 73 -9.63 -3.41 11.47
C SER A 73 -9.79 -2.48 10.26
N LYS A 74 -11.06 -2.17 9.94
CA LYS A 74 -11.44 -1.41 8.75
C LYS A 74 -12.36 -0.24 9.14
N PRO A 75 -11.87 0.74 9.93
CA PRO A 75 -12.69 1.87 10.31
C PRO A 75 -13.16 2.62 9.06
N THR A 76 -14.37 3.17 9.11
CA THR A 76 -14.96 3.93 8.00
C THR A 76 -14.63 5.42 8.07
N ASP A 77 -14.26 5.93 9.26
CA ASP A 77 -13.79 7.29 9.44
C ASP A 77 -12.42 7.50 8.78
N VAL A 78 -12.35 8.42 7.83
CA VAL A 78 -11.15 8.80 7.09
C VAL A 78 -10.06 9.34 8.04
N SER A 79 -10.42 10.01 9.14
CA SER A 79 -9.46 10.57 10.10
C SER A 79 -8.57 9.48 10.75
N MET A 80 -9.07 8.25 10.81
CA MET A 80 -8.36 7.09 11.36
C MET A 80 -7.21 6.62 10.46
N TYR A 81 -7.14 7.06 9.21
CA TYR A 81 -6.11 6.67 8.25
C TYR A 81 -4.91 7.64 8.23
N LYS A 82 -4.86 8.64 9.12
CA LYS A 82 -3.70 9.54 9.23
C LYS A 82 -2.40 8.77 9.53
N TRP A 83 -1.27 9.22 8.97
CA TRP A 83 0.01 8.52 9.10
C TRP A 83 0.48 8.35 10.52
N SER A 84 0.34 9.37 11.38
CA SER A 84 0.73 9.29 12.78
C SER A 84 0.04 8.13 13.51
N GLY A 85 -1.27 7.96 13.28
CA GLY A 85 -2.04 6.87 13.84
C GLY A 85 -1.53 5.52 13.36
N GLN A 86 -1.39 5.35 12.05
CA GLN A 86 -0.91 4.08 11.47
C GLN A 86 0.54 3.76 11.90
N CYS A 87 1.40 4.78 12.04
CA CYS A 87 2.77 4.59 12.53
C CYS A 87 2.80 4.11 13.99
N VAL A 88 1.91 4.64 14.84
CA VAL A 88 1.74 4.15 16.22
C VAL A 88 1.28 2.69 16.22
N ASP A 89 0.30 2.34 15.39
CA ASP A 89 -0.19 0.96 15.30
C ASP A 89 0.93 -0.01 14.89
N LEU A 90 1.72 0.36 13.87
CA LEU A 90 2.87 -0.43 13.42
C LEU A 90 3.95 -0.53 14.50
N LEU A 91 4.20 0.55 15.26
CA LEU A 91 5.15 0.53 16.37
C LEU A 91 4.68 -0.43 17.48
N GLU A 92 3.38 -0.49 17.76
CA GLU A 92 2.81 -1.41 18.75
C GLU A 92 2.95 -2.89 18.33
N ILE A 93 2.88 -3.20 17.03
CA ILE A 93 3.24 -4.53 16.50
C ILE A 93 4.71 -4.85 16.82
N LEU A 94 5.63 -3.93 16.54
CA LEU A 94 7.06 -4.13 16.82
C LEU A 94 7.35 -4.29 18.31
N GLN A 95 6.66 -3.52 19.15
CA GLN A 95 6.76 -3.60 20.61
C GLN A 95 6.27 -4.94 21.15
N ALA A 96 5.14 -5.46 20.64
CA ALA A 96 4.62 -6.77 21.02
C ALA A 96 5.58 -7.92 20.72
N GLU A 97 6.53 -7.72 19.80
CA GLU A 97 7.51 -8.71 19.38
C GLU A 97 8.93 -8.45 19.92
N ASP A 98 9.10 -7.43 20.77
CA ASP A 98 10.37 -6.96 21.33
C ASP A 98 11.39 -6.47 20.29
N ILE A 99 10.91 -6.01 19.12
CA ILE A 99 11.77 -5.52 18.04
C ILE A 99 12.23 -4.10 18.34
N LYS A 100 13.55 -3.87 18.24
CA LYS A 100 14.18 -2.57 18.51
C LYS A 100 14.64 -1.83 17.26
N LYS A 101 14.92 -2.56 16.18
CA LYS A 101 15.40 -2.01 14.91
C LYS A 101 14.78 -2.75 13.74
N VAL A 102 14.43 -2.03 12.68
CA VAL A 102 13.90 -2.60 11.44
C VAL A 102 14.61 -2.05 10.21
N ILE A 103 14.71 -2.87 9.17
CA ILE A 103 14.75 -2.41 7.79
C ILE A 103 13.30 -2.41 7.32
N ILE A 104 12.76 -1.24 7.01
CA ILE A 104 11.37 -1.11 6.58
C ILE A 104 11.29 -1.18 5.06
N ILE A 105 10.39 -2.02 4.55
CA ILE A 105 10.18 -2.29 3.13
C ILE A 105 8.74 -1.94 2.80
N GLY A 106 8.51 -1.03 1.85
CA GLY A 106 7.17 -0.61 1.46
C GLY A 106 6.93 -0.68 -0.04
N HIS A 107 5.72 -1.08 -0.44
CA HIS A 107 5.26 -1.05 -1.83
C HIS A 107 4.01 -0.18 -1.99
N ASP A 108 3.96 0.68 -3.02
CA ASP A 108 2.77 1.50 -3.33
C ASP A 108 2.35 2.37 -2.13
N TRP A 109 1.13 2.29 -1.60
CA TRP A 109 0.73 2.97 -0.37
C TRP A 109 1.53 2.55 0.85
N GLY A 110 1.99 1.30 0.88
CA GLY A 110 2.92 0.82 1.90
C GLY A 110 4.28 1.51 1.83
N ALA A 111 4.72 1.96 0.65
CA ALA A 111 5.92 2.79 0.52
C ALA A 111 5.70 4.19 1.12
N MET A 112 4.51 4.77 0.92
CA MET A 112 4.11 6.03 1.55
C MET A 112 4.05 5.93 3.07
N LEU A 113 3.50 4.83 3.62
CA LEU A 113 3.49 4.60 5.06
C LEU A 113 4.89 4.31 5.61
N ALA A 114 5.70 3.50 4.91
CA ALA A 114 7.05 3.14 5.34
C ALA A 114 7.97 4.36 5.50
N GLN A 115 7.94 5.29 4.55
CA GLN A 115 8.72 6.53 4.68
C GLN A 115 8.21 7.42 5.82
N ARG A 116 6.89 7.43 6.09
CA ARG A 116 6.33 8.18 7.21
C ARG A 116 6.65 7.56 8.57
N PHE A 117 6.69 6.24 8.63
CA PHE A 117 7.21 5.53 9.78
C PHE A 117 8.68 5.90 10.04
N TYR A 118 9.51 5.94 8.99
CA TYR A 118 10.89 6.42 9.10
C TYR A 118 10.97 7.87 9.61
N ASN A 119 10.16 8.78 9.08
CA ASN A 119 10.21 10.18 9.49
C ASN A 119 9.74 10.41 10.94
N ARG A 120 8.86 9.54 11.47
CA ARG A 120 8.33 9.64 12.82
C ARG A 120 9.11 8.84 13.87
N HIS A 121 9.74 7.74 13.44
CA HIS A 121 10.50 6.84 14.30
C HIS A 121 11.90 6.56 13.70
N PRO A 122 12.70 7.60 13.38
CA PRO A 122 14.01 7.39 12.76
C PRO A 122 14.95 6.54 13.65
N GLU A 123 14.76 6.59 14.97
CA GLU A 123 15.48 5.78 15.94
C GLU A 123 15.17 4.28 15.84
N MET A 124 14.07 3.88 15.22
CA MET A 124 13.71 2.47 15.03
C MET A 124 14.22 1.90 13.71
N VAL A 125 14.64 2.73 12.76
CA VAL A 125 14.88 2.30 11.37
C VAL A 125 16.38 2.28 11.07
N SER A 126 16.87 1.14 10.58
CA SER A 126 18.27 0.94 10.16
C SER A 126 18.44 0.96 8.64
N GLY A 127 17.35 0.93 7.88
CA GLY A 127 17.36 1.01 6.43
C GLY A 127 15.95 1.12 5.86
N VAL A 128 15.84 1.68 4.66
CA VAL A 128 14.56 1.90 3.98
C VAL A 128 14.63 1.35 2.56
N ILE A 129 13.65 0.53 2.20
CA ILE A 129 13.47 -0.05 0.87
C ILE A 129 12.10 0.37 0.36
N LEU A 130 12.05 1.16 -0.71
CA LEU A 130 10.79 1.60 -1.31
C LEU A 130 10.63 1.02 -2.72
N CYS A 131 9.50 0.37 -2.96
CA CYS A 131 9.12 -0.18 -4.25
C CYS A 131 7.98 0.65 -4.86
N ASN A 132 8.07 0.94 -6.16
CA ASN A 132 7.11 1.75 -6.94
C ASN A 132 7.16 3.27 -6.66
N ILE A 133 7.13 3.68 -5.40
CA ILE A 133 7.11 5.09 -5.00
C ILE A 133 8.45 5.49 -4.39
N SER A 134 9.11 6.49 -4.96
CA SER A 134 10.36 7.05 -4.42
C SER A 134 10.11 7.83 -3.13
N TYR A 135 11.20 8.12 -2.40
CA TYR A 135 11.10 8.96 -1.21
C TYR A 135 10.49 10.33 -1.54
N ARG A 136 9.51 10.75 -0.74
CA ARG A 136 8.83 12.04 -0.79
C ARG A 136 8.78 12.62 0.63
N PRO A 137 9.60 13.63 0.95
CA PRO A 137 9.53 14.25 2.27
C PRO A 137 8.15 14.88 2.50
N PRO A 138 7.75 15.11 3.76
CA PRO A 138 6.57 15.91 4.09
C PRO A 138 6.52 17.21 3.28
N SER A 139 5.38 17.45 2.62
CA SER A 139 5.18 18.61 1.75
C SER A 139 4.84 19.86 2.56
N GLY A 140 5.33 21.03 2.12
CA GLY A 140 4.87 22.32 2.64
C GLY A 140 3.52 22.75 2.07
N GLU A 141 3.09 22.14 0.96
CA GLU A 141 1.89 22.51 0.21
C GLU A 141 0.82 21.43 0.32
N GLN A 142 -0.44 21.86 0.33
CA GLN A 142 -1.60 20.98 0.27
C GLN A 142 -1.61 20.19 -1.04
N PHE A 143 -2.14 18.97 -0.97
CA PHE A 143 -2.42 18.18 -2.15
C PHE A 143 -3.65 18.74 -2.87
N ASP A 144 -3.49 18.98 -4.16
CA ASP A 144 -4.57 19.27 -5.09
C ASP A 144 -4.52 18.30 -6.27
N LEU A 145 -5.64 17.61 -6.54
CA LEU A 145 -5.67 16.55 -7.55
C LEU A 145 -5.61 17.11 -8.98
N ASP A 146 -6.20 18.28 -9.22
CA ASP A 146 -6.23 18.92 -10.53
C ASP A 146 -4.81 19.36 -10.91
N ASP A 147 -4.10 19.99 -9.98
CA ASP A 147 -2.70 20.43 -10.16
C ASP A 147 -1.76 19.24 -10.41
N PHE A 148 -1.88 18.16 -9.63
CA PHE A 148 -1.06 16.96 -9.85
C PHE A 148 -1.36 16.31 -11.21
N ASN A 149 -2.61 16.29 -11.66
CA ASN A 149 -2.97 15.80 -12.99
C ASN A 149 -2.46 16.73 -14.10
N ALA A 150 -2.47 18.05 -13.90
CA ALA A 150 -1.88 19.00 -14.84
C ALA A 150 -0.36 18.80 -14.99
N ILE A 151 0.37 18.73 -13.87
CA ILE A 151 1.82 18.50 -13.84
C ILE A 151 2.19 17.17 -14.51
N THR A 152 1.46 16.10 -14.18
CA THR A 152 1.76 14.78 -14.76
C THR A 152 1.39 14.70 -16.24
N LYS A 153 0.34 15.40 -16.68
CA LYS A 153 0.00 15.53 -18.10
C LYS A 153 1.08 16.30 -18.87
N GLU A 154 1.61 17.39 -18.33
CA GLU A 154 2.72 18.13 -18.93
C GLU A 154 3.99 17.25 -19.02
N ARG A 155 4.33 16.55 -17.94
CA ARG A 155 5.58 15.79 -17.84
C ARG A 155 5.58 14.45 -18.58
N PHE A 156 4.44 13.76 -18.60
CA PHE A 156 4.32 12.38 -19.11
C PHE A 156 3.33 12.23 -20.28
N GLY A 157 2.62 13.31 -20.64
CA GLY A 157 1.63 13.32 -21.73
C GLY A 157 0.24 12.84 -21.34
N TYR A 158 -0.01 12.52 -20.07
CA TYR A 158 -1.32 12.08 -19.56
C TYR A 158 -1.45 12.28 -18.03
N PRO A 159 -2.67 12.51 -17.52
CA PRO A 159 -2.91 12.73 -16.09
C PRO A 159 -2.81 11.40 -15.31
N LEU A 160 -1.71 11.19 -14.58
CA LEU A 160 -1.42 9.91 -13.93
C LEU A 160 -2.39 9.54 -12.82
N TYR A 161 -3.03 10.54 -12.20
CA TYR A 161 -3.86 10.39 -11.02
C TYR A 161 -5.36 10.54 -11.33
N GLN A 162 -5.77 10.47 -12.61
CA GLN A 162 -7.16 10.68 -13.02
C GLN A 162 -8.14 9.69 -12.34
N TYR A 163 -7.73 8.47 -12.06
CA TYR A 163 -8.56 7.49 -11.33
C TYR A 163 -8.88 7.89 -9.89
N TRP A 164 -8.14 8.84 -9.29
CA TRP A 164 -8.39 9.25 -7.92
C TRP A 164 -9.79 9.85 -7.76
N TYR A 165 -10.33 10.57 -8.75
CA TYR A 165 -11.72 11.07 -8.66
C TYR A 165 -12.74 9.94 -8.43
N PHE A 166 -12.50 8.75 -8.99
CA PHE A 166 -13.35 7.58 -8.75
C PHE A 166 -13.11 7.00 -7.35
N PHE A 167 -11.86 6.78 -6.93
CA PHE A 167 -11.56 6.23 -5.60
C PHE A 167 -11.93 7.15 -4.44
N THR A 168 -11.92 8.47 -4.67
CA THR A 168 -12.27 9.46 -3.66
C THR A 168 -13.73 9.89 -3.73
N SER A 169 -14.52 9.40 -4.69
CA SER A 169 -15.95 9.72 -4.74
C SER A 169 -16.70 9.12 -3.54
N PRO A 170 -17.84 9.72 -3.14
CA PRO A 170 -18.65 9.19 -2.05
C PRO A 170 -19.13 7.74 -2.27
N ASP A 171 -19.38 7.38 -3.52
CA ASP A 171 -20.00 6.13 -3.98
C ASP A 171 -19.03 5.14 -4.66
N GLY A 172 -17.77 5.54 -4.89
CA GLY A 172 -16.82 4.77 -5.70
C GLY A 172 -16.49 3.41 -5.12
N TYR A 173 -16.41 3.31 -3.79
CA TYR A 173 -16.17 2.03 -3.14
C TYR A 173 -17.37 1.08 -3.26
N GLN A 174 -18.61 1.59 -3.18
CA GLN A 174 -19.81 0.78 -3.38
C GLN A 174 -19.91 0.29 -4.83
N ILE A 175 -19.51 1.12 -5.79
CA ILE A 175 -19.43 0.70 -7.20
C ILE A 175 -18.45 -0.46 -7.34
N ILE A 176 -17.29 -0.41 -6.67
CA ILE A 176 -16.34 -1.54 -6.65
C ILE A 176 -16.94 -2.77 -5.97
N ASP A 177 -17.51 -2.63 -4.78
CA ASP A 177 -18.08 -3.74 -4.00
C ASP A 177 -19.17 -4.48 -4.79
N ASN A 178 -20.00 -3.74 -5.53
CA ASN A 178 -21.06 -4.33 -6.35
C ASN A 178 -20.56 -4.93 -7.68
N ASN A 179 -19.30 -4.69 -8.06
CA ASN A 179 -18.75 -5.05 -9.37
C ASN A 179 -17.32 -5.61 -9.28
N LEU A 180 -17.01 -6.44 -8.28
CA LEU A 180 -15.65 -6.96 -8.03
C LEU A 180 -15.00 -7.62 -9.25
N GLU A 181 -15.75 -8.35 -10.05
CA GLU A 181 -15.27 -8.95 -11.30
C GLU A 181 -14.78 -7.90 -12.30
N ARG A 182 -15.53 -6.81 -12.44
CA ARG A 182 -15.15 -5.69 -13.31
C ARG A 182 -13.94 -4.97 -12.74
N PHE A 183 -13.84 -4.85 -11.41
CA PHE A 183 -12.67 -4.24 -10.80
C PHE A 183 -11.40 -5.10 -10.97
N TRP A 184 -11.53 -6.42 -10.87
CA TRP A 184 -10.43 -7.34 -11.23
C TRP A 184 -9.96 -7.13 -12.67
N GLU A 185 -10.90 -6.92 -13.60
CA GLU A 185 -10.58 -6.59 -14.99
C GLU A 185 -9.92 -5.22 -15.16
N VAL A 186 -10.36 -4.20 -14.40
CA VAL A 186 -9.68 -2.90 -14.36
C VAL A 186 -8.20 -3.08 -13.97
N LEU A 187 -7.91 -3.94 -13.00
CA LEU A 187 -6.54 -4.20 -12.53
C LEU A 187 -5.72 -5.10 -13.48
N HIS A 188 -6.38 -6.02 -14.20
CA HIS A 188 -5.71 -7.13 -14.86
C HIS A 188 -6.06 -7.35 -16.34
N GLY A 189 -6.76 -6.42 -16.98
CA GLY A 189 -7.04 -6.45 -18.41
C GLY A 189 -5.77 -6.49 -19.27
N ALA A 190 -5.86 -7.21 -20.39
CA ALA A 190 -4.77 -7.46 -21.34
C ALA A 190 -4.88 -6.63 -22.63
N GLU A 191 -5.87 -5.75 -22.73
CA GLU A 191 -5.95 -4.81 -23.85
C GLU A 191 -4.71 -3.91 -23.94
N PRO A 192 -4.28 -3.50 -25.14
CA PRO A 192 -3.19 -2.55 -25.31
C PRO A 192 -3.42 -1.29 -24.48
N ASP A 193 -2.38 -0.84 -23.76
CA ASP A 193 -2.42 0.33 -22.87
C ASP A 193 -3.54 0.33 -21.81
N TRP A 194 -4.09 -0.84 -21.47
CA TRP A 194 -5.25 -0.96 -20.58
C TRP A 194 -5.11 -0.18 -19.26
N MET A 195 -3.98 -0.34 -18.56
CA MET A 195 -3.71 0.39 -17.32
C MET A 195 -3.74 1.91 -17.53
N LYS A 196 -3.15 2.40 -18.63
CA LYS A 196 -3.17 3.84 -18.92
C LYS A 196 -4.60 4.30 -19.23
N LYS A 197 -5.36 3.52 -20.01
CA LYS A 197 -6.76 3.83 -20.32
C LYS A 197 -7.62 3.93 -19.07
N MET A 198 -7.57 2.93 -18.19
CA MET A 198 -8.39 2.89 -16.98
C MET A 198 -7.96 3.91 -15.93
N PHE A 199 -6.65 4.15 -15.78
CA PHE A 199 -6.15 4.98 -14.68
C PHE A 199 -5.91 6.45 -15.04
N ALA A 200 -5.70 6.77 -16.32
CA ALA A 200 -5.46 8.13 -16.80
C ALA A 200 -6.58 8.67 -17.71
N GLY A 201 -7.52 7.82 -18.12
CA GLY A 201 -8.67 8.25 -18.93
C GLY A 201 -9.69 8.98 -18.06
N LYS A 202 -10.12 10.16 -18.49
CA LYS A 202 -11.19 10.90 -17.83
C LYS A 202 -12.46 10.05 -17.81
N ASP A 203 -13.01 9.83 -16.61
CA ASP A 203 -14.20 9.01 -16.33
C ASP A 203 -14.13 7.55 -16.79
N ALA A 204 -12.97 7.08 -17.31
CA ALA A 204 -12.86 5.77 -17.96
C ALA A 204 -13.15 4.61 -17.00
N MET A 205 -12.63 4.68 -15.78
CA MET A 205 -12.91 3.67 -14.75
C MET A 205 -14.39 3.67 -14.36
N THR A 206 -14.99 4.84 -14.14
CA THR A 206 -16.42 4.97 -13.82
C THR A 206 -17.30 4.38 -14.94
N THR A 207 -17.02 4.75 -16.20
CA THR A 207 -17.75 4.22 -17.35
C THR A 207 -17.58 2.71 -17.48
N TYR A 208 -16.37 2.18 -17.29
CA TYR A 208 -16.16 0.74 -17.32
C TYR A 208 -16.90 0.05 -16.17
N MET A 209 -16.79 0.54 -14.95
CA MET A 209 -17.38 -0.09 -13.78
C MET A 209 -18.92 -0.13 -13.83
N SER A 210 -19.56 0.86 -14.44
CA SER A 210 -21.03 0.92 -14.59
C SER A 210 -21.55 0.29 -15.90
N GLY A 211 -20.67 -0.20 -16.77
CA GLY A 211 -21.03 -0.78 -18.07
C GLY A 211 -21.18 -2.31 -18.04
N ASN A 212 -21.37 -2.89 -19.22
CA ASN A 212 -21.52 -4.34 -19.41
C ASN A 212 -20.36 -4.98 -20.22
N GLU A 213 -19.45 -4.16 -20.76
CA GLU A 213 -18.30 -4.62 -21.54
C GLU A 213 -17.37 -5.50 -20.69
N ARG A 214 -16.64 -6.43 -21.32
CA ARG A 214 -15.66 -7.30 -20.67
C ARG A 214 -14.36 -7.27 -21.46
N VAL A 215 -13.22 -7.42 -20.78
CA VAL A 215 -11.90 -7.44 -21.41
C VAL A 215 -11.18 -8.77 -21.18
N PRO A 216 -10.32 -9.21 -22.11
CA PRO A 216 -9.43 -10.34 -21.85
C PRO A 216 -8.49 -10.01 -20.68
N LEU A 217 -8.17 -11.02 -19.86
CA LEU A 217 -7.23 -10.88 -18.75
C LEU A 217 -5.80 -11.25 -19.16
N LYS A 218 -4.81 -10.67 -18.46
CA LYS A 218 -3.41 -11.10 -18.54
C LYS A 218 -3.28 -12.57 -18.15
N SER A 219 -2.30 -13.28 -18.71
CA SER A 219 -2.13 -14.74 -18.51
C SER A 219 -2.11 -15.15 -17.04
N TYR A 220 -1.30 -14.49 -16.21
CA TYR A 220 -1.21 -14.79 -14.77
C TYR A 220 -2.54 -14.53 -14.02
N ALA A 221 -3.33 -13.55 -14.47
CA ALA A 221 -4.59 -13.18 -13.82
C ALA A 221 -5.76 -14.12 -14.18
N LYS A 222 -5.52 -15.05 -15.11
CA LYS A 222 -6.44 -16.17 -15.39
C LYS A 222 -6.25 -17.33 -14.41
N GLU A 223 -5.14 -17.37 -13.69
CA GLU A 223 -4.93 -18.40 -12.67
C GLU A 223 -5.96 -18.23 -11.54
N PRO A 224 -6.77 -19.26 -11.23
CA PRO A 224 -7.84 -19.14 -10.24
C PRO A 224 -7.32 -18.67 -8.87
N LYS A 225 -6.11 -19.08 -8.48
CA LYS A 225 -5.54 -18.79 -7.15
C LYS A 225 -5.52 -17.31 -6.79
N TRP A 226 -5.26 -16.41 -7.75
CA TRP A 226 -5.15 -14.98 -7.49
C TRP A 226 -6.51 -14.30 -7.52
N ARG A 227 -7.32 -14.65 -8.52
CA ARG A 227 -8.66 -14.11 -8.69
C ARG A 227 -9.57 -14.57 -7.56
N ASP A 228 -9.58 -15.84 -7.21
CA ASP A 228 -10.46 -16.39 -6.19
C ASP A 228 -10.08 -15.89 -4.80
N ASP A 229 -8.79 -15.68 -4.52
CA ASP A 229 -8.33 -15.00 -3.29
C ASP A 229 -8.86 -13.57 -3.23
N PHE A 230 -8.73 -12.81 -4.33
CA PHE A 230 -9.24 -11.44 -4.42
C PHE A 230 -10.76 -11.38 -4.20
N MET A 231 -11.52 -12.23 -4.91
CA MET A 231 -12.98 -12.31 -4.75
C MET A 231 -13.36 -12.75 -3.34
N HIS A 232 -12.65 -13.72 -2.75
CA HIS A 232 -12.93 -14.18 -1.39
C HIS A 232 -12.75 -13.08 -0.35
N ARG A 233 -11.70 -12.27 -0.48
CA ARG A 233 -11.43 -11.16 0.43
C ARG A 233 -12.53 -10.10 0.33
N PHE A 234 -12.74 -9.58 -0.86
CA PHE A 234 -13.62 -8.43 -1.06
C PHE A 234 -15.11 -8.77 -1.21
N SER A 235 -15.49 -10.04 -1.31
CA SER A 235 -16.90 -10.44 -1.13
C SER A 235 -17.36 -10.40 0.32
N LYS A 236 -16.41 -10.38 1.27
CA LYS A 236 -16.67 -10.28 2.71
C LYS A 236 -16.37 -8.88 3.25
N ASP A 237 -15.32 -8.26 2.73
CA ASP A 237 -14.86 -6.94 3.13
C ASP A 237 -15.23 -5.88 2.09
N SER A 238 -15.57 -4.67 2.53
CA SER A 238 -15.81 -3.53 1.63
C SER A 238 -14.52 -2.82 1.22
N PHE A 239 -14.49 -2.29 -0.01
CA PHE A 239 -13.47 -1.36 -0.50
C PHE A 239 -13.48 0.02 0.19
N GLN A 240 -14.41 0.28 1.11
CA GLN A 240 -14.43 1.52 1.88
C GLN A 240 -13.13 1.73 2.67
N GLY A 241 -12.61 0.68 3.32
CA GLY A 241 -11.33 0.74 4.04
C GLY A 241 -10.13 1.05 3.12
N PRO A 242 -9.91 0.25 2.06
CA PRO A 242 -8.87 0.52 1.07
C PRO A 242 -8.94 1.91 0.43
N THR A 243 -10.14 2.39 0.06
CA THR A 243 -10.30 3.72 -0.56
C THR A 243 -10.08 4.87 0.43
N ASN A 244 -10.20 4.65 1.74
CA ASN A 244 -9.90 5.68 2.74
C ASN A 244 -8.43 6.12 2.75
N TRP A 245 -7.50 5.33 2.22
CA TRP A 245 -6.10 5.76 2.01
C TRP A 245 -6.01 6.92 1.01
N TYR A 246 -6.76 6.82 -0.10
CA TYR A 246 -6.87 7.87 -1.10
C TYR A 246 -7.64 9.07 -0.57
N LYS A 247 -8.75 8.83 0.14
CA LYS A 247 -9.57 9.90 0.74
C LYS A 247 -8.78 10.70 1.76
N ALA A 248 -8.02 10.06 2.65
CA ALA A 248 -7.19 10.75 3.64
C ALA A 248 -6.10 11.63 3.00
N HIS A 249 -5.53 11.19 1.87
CA HIS A 249 -4.55 12.00 1.15
C HIS A 249 -5.21 13.18 0.42
N SER A 250 -6.25 12.90 -0.36
CA SER A 250 -6.97 13.92 -1.15
C SER A 250 -7.69 14.96 -0.31
N SER A 251 -8.16 14.61 0.89
CA SER A 251 -8.77 15.55 1.84
C SER A 251 -7.74 16.25 2.74
N ASN A 252 -6.44 16.14 2.43
CA ASN A 252 -5.35 16.78 3.16
C ASN A 252 -5.21 16.39 4.65
N VAL A 253 -5.83 15.29 5.09
CA VAL A 253 -5.61 14.72 6.44
C VAL A 253 -4.13 14.41 6.63
N GLN A 254 -3.48 13.83 5.60
CA GLN A 254 -2.05 13.51 5.67
C GLN A 254 -1.16 14.75 5.69
N TRP A 255 -1.50 15.78 4.92
CA TRP A 255 -0.76 17.03 4.90
C TRP A 255 -0.80 17.73 6.27
N GLU A 256 -1.97 17.77 6.90
CA GLU A 256 -2.11 18.35 8.24
C GLU A 256 -1.33 17.53 9.28
N ASP A 257 -1.43 16.20 9.22
CA ASP A 257 -0.74 15.29 10.12
C ASP A 257 0.79 15.40 10.02
N ASP A 258 1.31 15.52 8.80
CA ASP A 258 2.73 15.60 8.48
C ASP A 258 3.42 16.84 9.06
N LYS A 259 2.70 17.93 9.38
CA LYS A 259 3.27 19.13 9.99
C LYS A 259 3.92 18.88 11.36
N SER A 260 3.52 17.81 12.04
CA SER A 260 4.11 17.41 13.31
C SER A 260 5.50 16.75 13.18
N ILE A 261 5.96 16.46 11.96
CA ILE A 261 7.25 15.83 11.70
C ILE A 261 8.36 16.90 11.78
N PRO A 262 9.40 16.72 12.61
CA PRO A 262 10.54 17.64 12.65
C PRO A 262 11.28 17.69 11.31
N LYS A 263 11.75 18.88 10.90
CA LYS A 263 12.38 19.09 9.58
C LYS A 263 13.66 18.27 9.40
N GLU A 264 14.41 18.06 10.48
CA GLU A 264 15.60 17.20 10.52
C GLU A 264 15.30 15.75 10.12
N ASN A 265 14.07 15.28 10.37
CA ASN A 265 13.64 13.94 10.03
C ASN A 265 13.20 13.80 8.56
N HIS A 266 13.18 14.90 7.77
CA HIS A 266 12.89 14.86 6.34
C HIS A 266 14.08 14.36 5.50
N VAL A 267 15.26 14.21 6.12
CA VAL A 267 16.45 13.72 5.45
C VAL A 267 16.65 12.24 5.78
N VAL A 268 16.81 11.40 4.75
CA VAL A 268 17.10 9.98 4.93
C VAL A 268 18.59 9.80 5.22
N ASN A 269 18.92 9.49 6.47
CA ASN A 269 20.29 9.33 6.99
C ASN A 269 20.67 7.84 7.22
N VAL A 270 19.91 6.92 6.64
CA VAL A 270 20.14 5.47 6.69
C VAL A 270 20.33 4.92 5.29
N PRO A 271 20.90 3.71 5.12
CA PRO A 271 20.90 3.02 3.83
C PRO A 271 19.51 3.02 3.19
N PHE A 272 19.45 3.48 1.95
CA PHE A 272 18.22 3.68 1.19
C PHE A 272 18.29 2.98 -0.16
N PHE A 273 17.26 2.22 -0.48
CA PHE A 273 17.09 1.59 -1.79
C PHE A 273 15.71 1.92 -2.34
N HIS A 274 15.66 2.37 -3.59
CA HIS A 274 14.40 2.59 -4.31
C HIS A 274 14.39 1.73 -5.59
N TRP A 275 13.35 0.94 -5.73
CA TRP A 275 13.12 0.10 -6.89
C TRP A 275 11.87 0.53 -7.65
N VAL A 276 12.04 0.77 -8.94
CA VAL A 276 10.94 0.96 -9.88
C VAL A 276 11.17 0.05 -11.07
N HIS A 277 10.13 -0.68 -11.48
CA HIS A 277 10.22 -1.52 -12.67
C HIS A 277 10.39 -0.64 -13.91
N ARG A 278 11.55 -0.71 -14.57
CA ARG A 278 11.69 -0.20 -15.94
C ARG A 278 10.95 -1.17 -16.86
N ARG A 279 9.82 -0.75 -17.43
CA ARG A 279 9.30 -1.41 -18.63
C ARG A 279 10.42 -1.37 -19.66
N GLN A 280 10.84 -2.54 -20.19
CA GLN A 280 11.65 -2.56 -21.39
C GLN A 280 10.91 -1.71 -22.44
N ARG A 281 11.52 -0.62 -22.89
CA ARG A 281 11.12 -0.04 -24.18
C ARG A 281 11.36 -1.17 -25.16
N GLY A 282 10.30 -1.67 -25.79
CA GLY A 282 10.43 -2.67 -26.84
C GLY A 282 11.50 -2.20 -27.81
N SER A 283 12.53 -3.01 -27.98
CA SER A 283 13.45 -2.87 -29.10
C SER A 283 12.67 -3.24 -30.36
N ASN A 284 12.45 -2.24 -31.21
CA ASN A 284 11.95 -2.25 -32.58
C ASN A 284 10.46 -2.56 -32.79
#